data_AF-A0A7V2W2A0-F1
#
_entry.id   AF-A0A7V2W2A0-F1
#
_cell.length_a   1.000
_cell.length_b   1.000
_cell.length_c   1.000
_cell.angle_alpha   90.00
_cell.angle_beta   90.00
_cell.angle_gamma   90.00
#
_symmetry.space_group_name_H-M   'P 1'
#
loop_
_entity.id
_entity.type
_entity.pdbx_description
1 polymer ?
#
loop_
_entity_poly.entity_id
_entity_poly.type
_entity_poly.pdbx_seq_one_letter_code
_entity_poly.pdbx_strand_id
1 'polypeptide(L)'
;MTDEELEKLRQDVSVKLEQLPATPDEQLDRRERRHRTVLRARIRALERMKKARQEGNVHQEARAGLDYTLLTEYGERNIFLYNIMKARLFWWRGI
;
A
#
# COMPACT_ATOMS: atom_id res chain seq x y z
N MET A 1 -1.73 -0.55 16.06
CA MET A 1 -2.78 -0.85 15.08
C MET A 1 -3.37 -2.20 15.41
N THR A 2 -4.67 -2.30 15.69
CA THR A 2 -5.37 -3.55 16.00
C THR A 2 -5.80 -4.28 14.72
N ASP A 3 -6.29 -5.52 14.84
CA ASP A 3 -6.81 -6.28 13.69
C ASP A 3 -8.08 -5.64 13.10
N GLU A 4 -8.92 -5.07 13.96
CA GLU A 4 -10.10 -4.32 13.56
C GLU A 4 -9.74 -3.07 12.77
N GLU A 5 -8.71 -2.33 13.22
CA GLU A 5 -8.20 -1.17 12.49
C GLU A 5 -7.59 -1.56 11.14
N LEU A 6 -6.85 -2.67 11.08
CA LEU A 6 -6.32 -3.23 9.83
C LEU A 6 -7.42 -3.56 8.82
N GLU A 7 -8.48 -4.22 9.29
CA GLU A 7 -9.59 -4.63 8.45
C GLU A 7 -10.39 -3.42 7.96
N LYS A 8 -10.64 -2.44 8.84
CA LYS A 8 -11.29 -1.18 8.49
C LYS A 8 -10.50 -0.41 7.43
N LEU A 9 -9.19 -0.28 7.60
CA LEU A 9 -8.32 0.36 6.60
C LEU A 9 -8.34 -0.39 5.28
N ARG A 10 -8.42 -1.73 5.29
CA ARG A 10 -8.53 -2.53 4.07
C ARG A 10 -9.84 -2.24 3.35
N GLN A 11 -10.96 -2.26 4.08
CA GLN A 11 -12.28 -1.96 3.54
C GLN A 11 -12.35 -0.55 2.97
N ASP A 12 -11.85 0.46 3.68
CA ASP A 12 -11.82 1.85 3.21
C ASP A 12 -11.04 2.00 1.90
N VAL A 13 -9.90 1.31 1.76
CA VAL A 13 -9.09 1.34 0.54
C VAL A 13 -9.78 0.56 -0.60
N SER A 14 -10.46 -0.54 -0.30
CA SER A 14 -11.24 -1.30 -1.29
C SER A 14 -12.41 -0.48 -1.84
N VAL A 15 -13.16 0.20 -0.98
CA VAL A 15 -14.26 1.09 -1.40
C VAL A 15 -13.74 2.20 -2.32
N LYS A 16 -12.61 2.83 -1.97
CA LYS A 16 -11.97 3.83 -2.84
C LYS A 16 -11.51 3.25 -4.18
N LEU A 17 -11.14 1.97 -4.22
CA LEU A 17 -10.72 1.29 -5.43
C LEU A 17 -11.92 0.93 -6.33
N GLU A 18 -13.06 0.60 -5.74
CA GLU A 18 -14.33 0.32 -6.43
C GLU A 18 -14.98 1.60 -6.99
N GLN A 19 -14.75 2.74 -6.33
CA GLN A 19 -15.18 4.05 -6.81
C GLN A 19 -14.41 4.53 -8.06
N LEU A 20 -13.30 3.88 -8.42
CA LEU A 20 -12.59 4.20 -9.65
C LEU A 20 -13.20 3.44 -10.83
N PRO A 21 -13.35 4.09 -12.00
CA PRO A 21 -13.97 3.45 -13.14
C PRO A 21 -13.23 2.16 -13.50
N ALA A 22 -13.99 1.07 -13.49
CA ALA A 22 -13.47 -0.28 -13.62
C ALA A 22 -13.31 -0.69 -15.10
N THR A 23 -14.01 0.00 -15.98
CA THR A 23 -14.24 -0.33 -17.39
C THR A 23 -13.10 0.15 -18.30
N PRO A 24 -12.64 -0.67 -19.25
CA PRO A 24 -11.68 -0.28 -20.28
C PRO A 24 -12.15 0.86 -21.19
N ASP A 25 -13.48 1.05 -21.30
CA ASP A 25 -14.12 2.02 -22.17
C ASP A 25 -14.09 3.47 -21.62
N GLU A 26 -13.92 3.63 -20.31
CA GLU A 26 -13.54 4.90 -19.71
C GLU A 26 -12.01 4.92 -19.64
N GLN A 27 -11.38 5.60 -20.61
CA GLN A 27 -9.93 5.74 -20.62
C GLN A 27 -9.46 6.44 -19.33
N LEU A 28 -9.09 5.64 -18.33
CA LEU A 28 -8.50 6.13 -17.09
C LEU A 28 -7.35 7.08 -17.44
N ASP A 29 -7.43 8.32 -16.96
CA ASP A 29 -6.34 9.28 -17.09
C ASP A 29 -5.08 8.70 -16.40
N ARG A 30 -3.89 9.13 -16.84
CA ARG A 30 -2.60 8.69 -16.28
C ARG A 30 -2.58 8.81 -14.75
N ARG A 31 -3.25 9.83 -14.21
CA ARG A 31 -3.42 10.06 -12.77
C ARG A 31 -4.30 8.99 -12.12
N GLU A 32 -5.41 8.63 -12.71
CA GLU A 32 -6.33 7.62 -12.19
C GLU A 32 -5.75 6.21 -12.26
N ARG A 33 -5.00 5.88 -13.33
CA ARG A 33 -4.24 4.62 -13.41
C ARG A 33 -3.20 4.51 -12.30
N ARG A 34 -2.51 5.62 -12.01
CA ARG A 34 -1.55 5.68 -10.89
C ARG A 34 -2.29 5.50 -9.57
N HIS A 35 -3.39 6.22 -9.35
CA HIS A 35 -4.18 6.13 -8.14
C HIS A 35 -4.69 4.70 -7.88
N ARG A 36 -5.25 4.05 -8.91
CA ARG A 36 -5.68 2.65 -8.87
C ARG A 36 -4.53 1.71 -8.48
N THR A 37 -3.34 1.94 -9.03
CA THR A 37 -2.13 1.16 -8.72
C THR A 37 -1.70 1.35 -7.27
N VAL A 38 -1.72 2.58 -6.77
CA VAL A 38 -1.37 2.91 -5.38
C VAL A 38 -2.38 2.29 -4.41
N LEU A 39 -3.68 2.40 -4.66
CA LEU A 39 -4.72 1.78 -3.83
C LEU A 39 -4.56 0.24 -3.78
N ARG A 40 -4.33 -0.41 -4.92
CA ARG A 40 -4.02 -1.85 -4.96
C ARG A 40 -2.77 -2.21 -4.15
N ALA A 41 -1.72 -1.40 -4.25
CA ALA A 41 -0.49 -1.62 -3.48
C ALA A 41 -0.72 -1.45 -1.97
N ARG A 42 -1.56 -0.50 -1.56
CA ARG A 42 -1.95 -0.29 -0.15
C ARG A 42 -2.71 -1.50 0.39
N ILE A 43 -3.67 -2.05 -0.35
CA ILE A 43 -4.39 -3.28 0.04
C ILE A 43 -3.39 -4.43 0.27
N ARG A 44 -2.47 -4.65 -0.68
CA ARG A 44 -1.43 -5.69 -0.55
C ARG A 44 -0.48 -5.46 0.63
N ALA A 45 -0.23 -4.21 1.02
CA ALA A 45 0.57 -3.91 2.21
C ALA A 45 -0.20 -4.30 3.49
N LEU A 46 -1.48 -3.94 3.59
CA LEU A 46 -2.35 -4.31 4.72
C LEU A 46 -2.54 -5.83 4.83
N GLU A 47 -2.70 -6.54 3.72
CA GLU A 47 -2.76 -8.00 3.70
C GLU A 47 -1.46 -8.64 4.19
N ARG A 48 -0.31 -8.10 3.79
CA ARG A 48 1.01 -8.55 4.29
C ARG A 48 1.17 -8.28 5.79
N MET A 49 0.65 -7.16 6.30
CA MET A 49 0.64 -6.89 7.74
C MET A 49 -0.20 -7.93 8.49
N LYS A 50 -1.42 -8.20 8.02
CA LYS A 50 -2.32 -9.20 8.62
C LYS A 50 -1.68 -10.60 8.62
N LYS A 51 -1.10 -11.01 7.49
CA LYS A 51 -0.41 -12.29 7.37
C LYS A 51 0.80 -12.39 8.30
N ALA A 52 1.66 -11.36 8.32
CA ALA A 52 2.84 -11.34 9.18
C ALA A 52 2.47 -11.42 10.67
N ARG A 53 1.37 -10.76 11.07
CA ARG A 53 0.84 -10.85 12.43
C ARG A 53 0.34 -12.24 12.77
N GLN A 54 -0.42 -12.87 11.89
CA GLN A 54 -0.89 -14.26 12.06
C GLN A 54 0.28 -15.25 12.20
N GLU A 55 1.39 -14.99 11.50
CA GLU A 55 2.62 -15.78 11.55
C GLU A 55 3.54 -15.40 12.72
N GLY A 56 3.18 -14.39 13.54
CA GLY A 56 4.02 -13.88 14.63
C GLY A 56 5.30 -13.18 14.16
N ASN A 57 5.41 -12.83 12.88
CA ASN A 57 6.58 -12.22 12.28
C ASN A 57 6.56 -10.69 12.39
N VAL A 58 6.93 -10.18 13.57
CA VAL A 58 6.96 -8.75 13.90
C VAL A 58 7.79 -7.92 12.91
N HIS A 59 8.90 -8.49 12.41
CA HIS A 59 9.76 -7.79 11.46
C HIS A 59 9.05 -7.56 10.10
N GLN A 60 8.37 -8.58 9.58
CA GLN A 60 7.61 -8.46 8.35
C GLN A 60 6.38 -7.56 8.53
N GLU A 61 5.74 -7.61 9.70
CA GLU A 61 4.61 -6.73 10.03
C GLU A 61 5.05 -5.26 10.01
N ALA A 62 6.14 -4.93 10.70
CA ALA A 62 6.70 -3.58 10.72
C ALA A 62 7.10 -3.11 9.31
N ARG A 63 7.69 -3.99 8.50
CA ARG A 63 8.06 -3.68 7.11
C ARG A 63 6.83 -3.41 6.24
N ALA A 64 5.78 -4.21 6.39
CA ALA A 64 4.54 -4.02 5.64
C ALA A 64 3.80 -2.73 6.07
N GLY A 65 3.89 -2.37 7.36
CA GLY A 65 3.41 -1.08 7.87
C GLY A 65 4.15 0.12 7.26
N LEU A 66 5.48 0.06 7.18
CA LEU A 66 6.28 1.08 6.51
C LEU A 66 5.94 1.20 5.01
N ASP A 67 5.79 0.07 4.31
CA ASP A 67 5.34 0.03 2.92
C ASP A 67 3.98 0.76 2.78
N TYR A 68 3.02 0.52 3.68
CA TYR A 68 1.72 1.18 3.68
C TYR A 68 1.83 2.69 3.89
N THR A 69 2.62 3.14 4.88
CA THR A 69 2.82 4.57 5.16
C THR A 69 3.45 5.28 3.97
N LEU A 70 4.48 4.70 3.36
CA LEU A 70 5.14 5.28 2.19
C LEU A 70 4.21 5.38 0.97
N LEU A 71 3.38 4.36 0.74
CA LEU A 71 2.35 4.41 -0.30
C LEU A 71 1.27 5.46 0.00
N THR A 72 0.99 5.72 1.28
CA THR A 72 0.02 6.72 1.72
C THR A 72 0.51 8.14 1.47
N GLU A 73 1.75 8.45 1.86
CA GLU A 73 2.33 9.80 1.74
C GLU A 73 2.85 10.13 0.33
N TYR A 74 3.51 9.17 -0.33
CA TYR A 74 4.29 9.44 -1.55
C TYR A 74 3.75 8.75 -2.81
N GLY A 75 2.92 7.71 -2.67
CA GLY A 75 2.45 6.90 -3.80
C GLY A 75 1.79 7.73 -4.91
N GLU A 76 0.99 8.72 -4.54
CA GLU A 76 0.32 9.62 -5.48
C GLU A 76 1.24 10.70 -6.05
N ARG A 77 2.06 11.32 -5.18
CA ARG A 77 2.92 12.46 -5.53
C ARG A 77 4.05 12.04 -6.46
N ASN A 78 4.82 11.00 -6.11
CA ASN A 78 5.94 10.59 -6.93
C ASN A 78 6.36 9.14 -6.67
N ILE A 79 6.11 8.26 -7.65
CA ILE A 79 6.49 6.85 -7.57
C ILE A 79 8.01 6.65 -7.42
N PHE A 80 8.81 7.61 -7.90
CA PHE A 80 10.25 7.62 -7.69
C PHE A 80 10.60 7.86 -6.22
N LEU A 81 9.91 8.76 -5.51
CA LEU A 81 10.13 8.94 -4.06
C LEU A 81 9.76 7.69 -3.27
N TYR A 82 8.68 7.00 -3.63
CA TYR A 82 8.34 5.71 -3.04
C TYR A 82 9.49 4.70 -3.22
N ASN A 83 10.01 4.56 -4.44
CA ASN A 83 11.11 3.64 -4.73
C ASN A 83 12.43 4.06 -4.04
N ILE A 84 12.73 5.36 -3.96
CA ILE A 84 13.91 5.89 -3.26
C ILE A 84 13.82 5.63 -1.76
N MET A 85 12.68 5.92 -1.12
CA MET A 85 12.48 5.67 0.31
C MET A 85 12.51 4.19 0.64
N LYS A 86 11.95 3.35 -0.24
CA LYS A 86 12.02 1.90 -0.12
C LYS A 86 13.45 1.37 -0.26
N ALA A 87 14.22 1.88 -1.22
CA ALA A 87 15.63 1.54 -1.41
C ALA A 87 16.48 1.97 -0.20
N ARG A 88 16.24 3.17 0.35
CA ARG A 88 16.94 3.68 1.54
C ARG A 88 16.65 2.83 2.79
N LEU A 89 15.39 2.42 2.99
CA LEU A 89 15.00 1.50 4.06
C LEU A 89 15.60 0.10 3.90
N PHE A 90 15.77 -0.37 2.66
CA PHE A 90 16.41 -1.65 2.37
C PHE A 90 17.93 -1.59 2.63
N TRP A 91 18.58 -0.47 2.31
CA TRP A 91 20.00 -0.23 2.57
C TRP A 91 20.32 -0.09 4.08
N TRP A 92 19.44 0.55 4.86
CA TRP A 92 19.61 0.67 6.32
C TRP A 92 19.36 -0.62 7.10
N ARG A 93 18.70 -1.61 6.51
CA ARG A 93 18.37 -2.89 7.16
C ARG A 93 19.40 -4.01 6.92
N GLY A 94 20.53 -3.70 6.28
CA GLY A 94 21.72 -4.57 6.26
C GLY A 94 21.48 -5.96 5.66
N ILE A 95 21.89 -6.13 4.41
CA ILE A 95 22.71 -7.31 4.10
C ILE A 95 24.04 -7.11 4.85
#